data_AF-A0A1B8P7J1-F1
#
_entry.id   AF-A0A1B8P7J1-F1
#
_cell.length_a   1.000
_cell.length_b   1.000
_cell.length_c   1.000
_cell.angle_alpha   90.00
_cell.angle_beta   90.00
_cell.angle_gamma   90.00
#
_symmetry.space_group_name_H-M   'P 1'
#
loop_
_entity.id
_entity.type
_entity.pdbx_description
1 polymer ?
#
loop_
_entity_poly.entity_id
_entity_poly.type
_entity_poly.pdbx_seq_one_letter_code
_entity_poly.pdbx_strand_id
1 'polypeptide(L)'
;MTWLLERLTELGDDKVLVIAHDRETAIGLSEGLRVLGGMHAPVFHEGLSLVERDRAAAAFADEEEGCQVLVCSEIGSEAATSSSAITW
;
A
#
# COMPACT_ATOMS: atom_id res chain seq x y z
N MET A 1 13.51 3.26 -7.00
CA MET A 1 12.79 1.98 -6.89
C MET A 1 13.61 0.92 -6.18
N THR A 2 14.86 0.67 -6.57
CA THR A 2 15.74 -0.36 -5.97
C THR A 2 15.74 -0.32 -4.45
N TRP A 3 15.96 0.85 -3.84
CA TRP A 3 15.94 1.02 -2.39
C TRP A 3 14.64 0.53 -1.72
N LEU A 4 13.47 0.78 -2.33
CA LEU A 4 12.19 0.35 -1.75
C LEU A 4 12.02 -1.17 -1.81
N LEU A 5 12.42 -1.78 -2.93
CA LEU A 5 12.38 -3.24 -3.09
C LEU A 5 13.30 -3.95 -2.10
N GLU A 6 14.52 -3.44 -1.94
CA GLU A 6 15.48 -3.92 -0.95
C GLU A 6 14.89 -3.79 0.44
N ARG A 7 14.31 -2.62 0.76
CA ARG A 7 13.73 -2.38 2.08
C ARG A 7 12.56 -3.30 2.41
N LEU A 8 11.66 -3.53 1.46
CA LEU A 8 10.54 -4.47 1.61
C LEU A 8 11.05 -5.91 1.82
N THR A 9 12.10 -6.30 1.11
CA THR A 9 12.73 -7.61 1.28
C THR A 9 13.32 -7.78 2.69
N GLU A 10 13.97 -6.75 3.23
CA GLU A 10 14.52 -6.76 4.59
C GLU A 10 13.43 -6.83 5.68
N LEU A 11 12.26 -6.26 5.41
CA LEU A 11 11.11 -6.23 6.32
C LEU A 11 10.30 -7.55 6.29
N GLY A 12 10.52 -8.41 5.29
CA GLY A 12 9.89 -9.73 5.24
C GLY A 12 8.36 -9.63 5.13
N ASP A 13 7.65 -10.15 6.13
CA ASP A 13 6.18 -10.16 6.18
C ASP A 13 5.57 -8.94 6.90
N ASP A 14 6.40 -7.99 7.37
CA ASP A 14 5.89 -6.76 7.98
C ASP A 14 5.06 -5.94 6.99
N LYS A 15 3.91 -5.44 7.45
CA LYS A 15 3.02 -4.60 6.65
C LYS A 15 3.59 -3.18 6.51
N VAL A 16 3.70 -2.69 5.28
CA VAL A 16 4.32 -1.40 4.95
C VAL A 16 3.34 -0.45 4.27
N LEU A 17 3.17 0.74 4.84
CA LEU A 17 2.43 1.85 4.22
C LEU A 17 3.39 2.80 3.52
N VAL A 18 3.22 3.00 2.21
CA VAL A 18 4.01 3.94 1.42
C VAL A 18 3.16 5.15 1.08
N ILE A 19 3.55 6.34 1.54
CA ILE A 19 2.84 7.58 1.26
C ILE A 19 3.61 8.35 0.17
N ALA A 20 2.95 8.57 -0.95
CA ALA A 20 3.41 9.40 -2.06
C ALA A 20 2.75 10.77 -2.02
N HIS A 21 3.40 11.76 -2.62
CA HIS A 21 2.92 13.14 -2.67
C HIS A 21 1.70 13.33 -3.59
N ASP A 22 1.61 12.51 -4.63
CA ASP A 22 0.57 12.62 -5.66
C ASP A 22 0.17 11.23 -6.17
N ARG A 23 -0.97 11.20 -6.85
CA ARG A 23 -1.59 10.00 -7.40
C ARG A 23 -0.72 9.31 -8.45
N GLU A 24 -0.07 10.07 -9.33
CA GLU A 24 0.73 9.51 -10.42
C GLU A 24 1.95 8.78 -9.85
N THR A 25 2.59 9.37 -8.84
CA THR A 25 3.67 8.74 -8.09
C THR A 25 3.20 7.47 -7.39
N ALA A 26 2.03 7.48 -6.73
CA ALA A 26 1.49 6.29 -6.06
C ALA A 26 1.22 5.14 -7.04
N ILE A 27 0.63 5.44 -8.20
CA ILE A 27 0.38 4.47 -9.27
C ILE A 27 1.70 3.94 -9.84
N GLY A 28 2.65 4.84 -10.12
CA GLY A 28 3.97 4.45 -10.64
C GLY A 28 4.77 3.57 -9.68
N LEU A 29 4.64 3.82 -8.37
CA LEU A 29 5.24 2.97 -7.34
C LEU A 29 4.62 1.58 -7.34
N SER A 30 3.28 1.48 -7.34
CA SER A 30 2.56 0.19 -7.42
C SER A 30 2.95 -0.60 -8.67
N GLU A 31 2.99 0.06 -9.83
CA GLU A 31 3.40 -0.54 -11.10
C GLU A 31 4.83 -1.07 -11.03
N GLY A 32 5.75 -0.27 -10.50
CA GLY A 32 7.15 -0.66 -10.35
C GLY A 32 7.34 -1.84 -9.39
N LEU A 33 6.62 -1.86 -8.26
CA LEU A 33 6.61 -2.97 -7.32
C LEU A 33 6.10 -4.26 -7.97
N ARG A 34 5.05 -4.17 -8.80
CA ARG A 34 4.50 -5.31 -9.53
C ARG A 34 5.45 -5.83 -10.60
N VAL A 35 5.95 -4.94 -11.46
CA VAL A 35 6.76 -5.32 -12.64
C VAL A 35 8.16 -5.76 -12.23
N LEU A 36 8.79 -5.08 -11.28
CA LEU A 36 10.19 -5.33 -10.90
C LEU A 36 10.32 -6.25 -9.69
N GLY A 37 9.40 -6.16 -8.73
CA GLY A 37 9.43 -6.95 -7.49
C GLY A 37 8.50 -8.16 -7.50
N GLY A 38 7.60 -8.28 -8.49
CA GLY A 38 6.54 -9.30 -8.47
C GLY A 38 5.54 -9.11 -7.33
N MET A 39 5.56 -7.95 -6.66
CA MET A 39 4.75 -7.69 -5.47
C MET A 39 3.43 -7.02 -5.85
N HIS A 40 2.33 -7.54 -5.33
CA HIS A 40 1.05 -6.87 -5.42
C HIS A 40 1.00 -5.72 -4.41
N ALA A 41 0.82 -4.50 -4.92
CA ALA A 41 0.84 -3.27 -4.15
C ALA A 41 -0.41 -2.43 -4.49
N PRO A 42 -1.56 -2.67 -3.86
CA PRO A 42 -2.74 -1.85 -4.10
C PRO A 42 -2.45 -0.37 -3.85
N VAL A 43 -3.12 0.49 -4.60
CA VAL A 43 -3.04 1.95 -4.45
C VAL A 43 -4.30 2.43 -3.75
N PHE A 44 -4.16 3.41 -2.86
CA PHE A 44 -5.26 4.12 -2.22
C PHE A 44 -5.14 5.60 -2.58
N HIS A 45 -6.09 6.11 -3.36
CA HIS A 45 -6.11 7.51 -3.77
C HIS A 45 -7.56 8.01 -3.86
N GLU A 46 -7.74 9.32 -3.83
CA GLU A 46 -9.04 9.99 -3.81
C GLU A 46 -9.95 9.62 -4.99
N GLY A 47 -9.38 9.22 -6.14
CA GLY A 47 -10.13 8.77 -7.31
C GLY A 47 -10.74 7.35 -7.24
N LEU A 48 -10.52 6.59 -6.17
CA LEU A 48 -11.14 5.26 -5.99
C LEU A 48 -12.53 5.37 -5.40
N SER A 49 -13.43 4.49 -5.84
CA SER A 49 -14.73 4.30 -5.18
C SER A 49 -14.55 3.73 -3.76
N LEU A 50 -15.54 3.93 -2.89
CA LEU A 50 -15.53 3.39 -1.53
C LEU A 50 -15.28 1.87 -1.49
N VAL A 51 -15.86 1.13 -2.46
CA VAL A 51 -15.70 -0.32 -2.57
C VAL A 51 -14.27 -0.71 -2.94
N GLU A 52 -13.62 0.03 -3.82
CA GLU A 52 -12.22 -0.23 -4.20
C GLU A 52 -11.26 0.07 -3.05
N ARG A 53 -11.54 1.13 -2.29
CA ARG A 53 -10.79 1.49 -1.07
C ARG A 53 -10.90 0.40 0.00
N ASP A 54 -12.12 -0.07 0.26
CA ASP A 54 -12.40 -1.14 1.22
C ASP A 54 -11.67 -2.42 0.83
N ARG A 55 -11.73 -2.81 -0.45
CA ARG A 55 -10.98 -3.97 -0.95
C ARG A 55 -9.47 -3.82 -0.79
N ALA A 56 -8.91 -2.65 -1.07
CA ALA A 56 -7.48 -2.40 -0.90
C ALA A 56 -7.05 -2.48 0.57
N ALA A 57 -7.85 -1.89 1.48
CA ALA A 57 -7.61 -1.96 2.91
C ALA A 57 -7.73 -3.39 3.46
N ALA A 58 -8.75 -4.14 3.05
CA ALA A 58 -8.94 -5.54 3.42
C ALA A 58 -7.79 -6.43 2.94
N ALA A 59 -7.35 -6.24 1.68
CA ALA A 59 -6.21 -6.97 1.13
C ALA A 59 -4.91 -6.65 1.90
N PHE A 60 -4.73 -5.42 2.40
CA PHE A 60 -3.54 -5.08 3.19
C PHE A 60 -3.61 -5.59 4.63
N ALA A 61 -4.80 -5.59 5.24
CA ALA A 61 -5.02 -6.03 6.61
C ALA A 61 -4.94 -7.56 6.79
N ASP A 62 -5.11 -8.33 5.72
CA ASP A 62 -5.05 -9.79 5.75
C ASP A 62 -3.59 -10.28 5.96
N GLU A 63 -3.36 -11.07 7.02
CA GLU A 63 -2.03 -11.55 7.41
C GLU A 63 -1.58 -12.81 6.67
N GLU A 64 -2.50 -13.60 6.08
CA GLU A 64 -2.20 -14.90 5.47
C GLU A 64 -2.13 -14.84 3.93
N GLU A 65 -3.05 -14.11 3.30
CA GLU A 65 -3.22 -14.00 1.85
C GLU A 65 -3.14 -12.53 1.35
N GLY A 66 -2.88 -11.59 2.26
CA GLY A 66 -2.86 -10.17 1.95
C GLY A 66 -1.60 -9.65 1.26
N CYS A 67 -1.62 -8.36 0.93
CA CYS A 67 -0.44 -7.67 0.39
C CYS A 67 0.46 -7.15 1.52
N GLN A 68 1.78 -7.21 1.30
CA GLN A 68 2.75 -6.66 2.23
C GLN A 68 2.73 -5.12 2.24
N VAL A 69 2.36 -4.49 1.12
CA VAL A 69 2.50 -3.05 0.92
C VAL A 69 1.21 -2.41 0.40
N LEU A 70 0.87 -1.24 0.93
CA LEU A 70 -0.22 -0.37 0.45
C LEU A 70 0.36 1.01 0.10
N VAL A 71 0.05 1.53 -1.08
CA VAL A 71 0.57 2.82 -1.56
C VAL A 71 -0.51 3.89 -1.55
N CYS A 72 -0.33 4.98 -0.82
CA CYS A 72 -1.30 6.08 -0.70
C CYS A 72 -0.81 7.36 -1.39
N SER A 73 -1.70 8.15 -1.98
CA SER A 73 -1.35 9.46 -2.59
C SER A 73 -1.65 10.68 -1.73
N GLU A 74 -2.19 10.50 -0.53
CA GLU A 74 -2.66 11.60 0.32
C GLU A 74 -1.73 11.77 1.54
N ILE A 75 -1.14 12.96 1.70
CA ILE A 75 -0.67 13.40 3.02
C ILE A 75 -1.89 13.85 3.81
N GLY A 76 -2.60 12.87 4.37
CA GLY A 76 -3.76 13.01 5.26
C GLY A 76 -3.76 11.83 6.22
N SER A 77 -2.84 11.81 7.19
CA SER A 77 -3.04 12.35 8.54
C SER A 77 -4.20 11.76 9.35
N GLU A 78 -4.71 10.57 9.03
CA GLU A 78 -5.34 9.69 10.04
C GLU A 78 -4.97 8.22 9.73
N ALA A 79 -3.67 7.94 9.60
CA ALA A 79 -3.23 6.56 9.71
C ALA A 79 -3.55 6.08 11.14
N ALA A 80 -4.64 5.34 11.32
CA ALA A 80 -4.94 4.66 12.56
C ALA A 80 -3.83 3.61 12.80
N THR A 81 -2.80 4.02 13.55
CA THR A 81 -1.88 3.09 14.20
C THR A 81 -2.68 2.33 15.25
N SER A 82 -3.29 1.22 14.87
CA SER A 82 -3.76 0.22 15.81
C SER A 82 -3.95 -1.10 15.08
N SER A 83 -3.62 -2.22 15.75
CA SER A 83 -3.70 -3.62 15.29
C SER A 83 -5.15 -4.10 15.00
N SER A 84 -5.96 -3.27 14.39
CA SER A 84 -7.31 -3.58 13.94
C SER A 84 -7.53 -2.75 12.69
N ALA A 85 -7.31 -3.42 11.55
CA ALA A 85 -7.67 -3.04 10.20
C ALA A 85 -8.33 -1.65 10.08
N ILE A 86 -7.51 -0.68 9.66
CA ILE A 86 -7.86 0.47 8.83
C ILE A 86 -9.37 0.76 8.82
N THR A 87 -9.84 1.43 9.87
CA THR A 87 -11.17 2.06 9.87
C THR A 87 -11.00 3.45 9.28
N TRP A 88 -11.58 3.67 8.10
CA TRP A 88 -11.87 4.98 7.51
C TRP A 88 -13.38 5.10 7.34
#